data_AF-A0AA92P833-F1
#
_entry.id   AF-A0AA92P833-F1
#
_cell.length_a   1.000
_cell.length_b   1.000
_cell.length_c   1.000
_cell.angle_alpha   90.00
_cell.angle_beta   90.00
_cell.angle_gamma   90.00
#
_symmetry.space_group_name_H-M   'P 1'
#
loop_
_entity.id
_entity.type
_entity.pdbx_description
1 polymer ?
#
loop_
_entity_poly.entity_id
_entity_poly.type
_entity_poly.pdbx_seq_one_letter_code
_entity_poly.pdbx_strand_id
1 'polypeptide(L)'
;MSVESLANYESWDLTMNQLPKRSHLYSLKPIGFGTPTVESFTSYLQRLAAAHGVSIASLIRYKITPLFIQSNQPPDFLKADDAIKMLINAWHREPALLQQQSAKFWLDRTQHVEKLVAIVEKLTARLDLSFLTLLQWHSWRLNFSHIFHTEQRWCSGCYQDWREAGKPIYNPLLWTIEPVSVCPVHQRYLQLRCLYCGCFQQFLNLDCNSLGYCCVCNAWLGRFVDNTSFSQGSRFDWEKWAAQSVGQIFGAMPTLSLTSFSQVTPPAKYRRKPTLTKFLRWCYKLGINPVEGLEILSIIPSVVS
;
A
#
# COMPACT_ATOMS: atom_id res chain seq x y z
N MET A 1 -39.54 21.47 -67.23
CA MET A 1 -38.53 21.74 -66.18
C MET A 1 -38.25 20.40 -65.50
N SER A 2 -37.04 19.87 -65.70
CA SER A 2 -36.61 18.59 -65.13
C SER A 2 -36.38 18.77 -63.62
N VAL A 3 -37.04 17.96 -62.81
CA VAL A 3 -36.82 17.92 -61.37
C VAL A 3 -35.46 17.26 -61.14
N GLU A 4 -34.48 18.04 -60.67
CA GLU A 4 -33.20 17.52 -60.21
C GLU A 4 -33.45 16.54 -59.07
N SER A 5 -33.01 15.29 -59.23
CA SER A 5 -33.09 14.31 -58.15
C SER A 5 -32.12 14.74 -57.06
N LEU A 6 -32.67 15.23 -55.95
CA LEU A 6 -31.90 15.46 -54.72
C LEU A 6 -31.29 14.12 -54.30
N ALA A 7 -29.97 13.99 -54.42
CA ALA A 7 -29.24 12.87 -53.86
C ALA A 7 -29.45 12.88 -52.35
N ASN A 8 -30.13 11.86 -51.83
CA ASN A 8 -30.21 11.64 -50.39
C ASN A 8 -28.78 11.48 -49.87
N TYR A 9 -28.31 12.44 -49.06
CA TYR A 9 -27.07 12.30 -48.30
C TYR A 9 -27.16 11.09 -47.37
N GLU A 10 -26.04 10.40 -47.15
CA GLU A 10 -25.96 9.29 -46.20
C GLU A 10 -26.48 9.72 -44.83
N SER A 11 -27.42 8.95 -44.28
CA SER A 11 -27.97 9.20 -42.95
C SER A 11 -26.90 8.89 -41.90
N TRP A 12 -26.55 9.89 -41.09
CA TRP A 12 -25.64 9.69 -39.95
C TRP A 12 -26.25 8.69 -38.96
N ASP A 13 -25.49 7.64 -38.64
CA ASP A 13 -25.84 6.72 -37.58
C ASP A 13 -25.67 7.42 -36.22
N LEU A 14 -26.79 7.90 -35.68
CA LEU A 14 -26.88 8.54 -34.36
C LEU A 14 -27.07 7.51 -33.24
N THR A 15 -26.92 6.20 -33.52
CA THR A 15 -26.98 5.21 -32.45
C THR A 15 -25.86 5.47 -31.45
N MET A 16 -26.24 5.85 -30.23
CA MET A 16 -25.26 6.03 -29.16
C MET A 16 -24.67 4.68 -28.81
N ASN A 17 -23.38 4.51 -29.12
CA ASN A 17 -22.62 3.36 -28.65
C ASN A 17 -22.76 3.24 -27.13
N GLN A 18 -23.18 2.06 -26.66
CA GLN A 18 -23.25 1.80 -25.22
C GLN A 18 -21.84 1.79 -24.64
N LEU A 19 -21.50 2.89 -23.96
CA LEU A 19 -20.22 3.01 -23.28
C LEU A 19 -20.19 2.08 -22.07
N PRO A 20 -19.05 1.38 -21.81
CA PRO A 20 -18.95 0.52 -20.64
C PRO A 20 -19.07 1.34 -19.35
N LYS A 21 -19.65 0.73 -18.31
CA LYS A 21 -19.79 1.37 -16.99
C LYS A 21 -18.43 1.87 -16.48
N ARG A 22 -18.35 3.17 -16.17
CA ARG A 22 -17.12 3.79 -15.67
C ARG A 22 -16.90 3.45 -14.20
N SER A 23 -15.64 3.29 -13.79
CA SER A 23 -15.27 3.24 -12.37
C SER A 23 -15.55 4.60 -11.71
N HIS A 24 -15.75 4.60 -10.40
CA HIS A 24 -16.03 5.84 -9.65
C HIS A 24 -14.76 6.66 -9.41
N LEU A 25 -13.62 5.98 -9.26
CA LEU A 25 -12.29 6.55 -9.15
C LEU A 25 -11.40 6.01 -10.28
N TYR A 26 -10.37 6.76 -10.66
CA TYR A 26 -9.36 6.31 -11.61
C TYR A 26 -8.76 4.96 -11.23
N SER A 27 -8.67 4.07 -12.20
CA SER A 27 -8.10 2.74 -12.07
C SER A 27 -6.58 2.81 -12.21
N LEU A 28 -5.92 3.47 -11.25
CA LEU A 28 -4.46 3.59 -11.26
C LEU A 28 -3.83 2.20 -11.08
N LYS A 29 -2.79 1.90 -11.86
CA LYS A 29 -2.00 0.69 -11.63
C LYS A 29 -1.09 0.92 -10.42
N PRO A 30 -1.03 -0.02 -9.45
CA PRO A 30 -0.06 0.06 -8.38
C PRO A 30 1.37 0.05 -8.92
N ILE A 31 2.25 0.86 -8.33
CA ILE A 31 3.65 0.87 -8.73
C ILE A 31 4.37 -0.35 -8.13
N GLY A 32 5.21 -0.98 -8.95
CA GLY A 32 6.09 -2.04 -8.48
C GLY A 32 5.35 -3.31 -8.03
N PHE A 33 4.13 -3.55 -8.53
CA PHE A 33 3.42 -4.80 -8.27
C PHE A 33 4.29 -6.01 -8.64
N GLY A 34 4.41 -6.99 -7.74
CA GLY A 34 5.30 -8.15 -7.92
C GLY A 34 6.79 -7.83 -7.89
N THR A 35 7.19 -6.67 -7.35
CA THR A 35 8.60 -6.29 -7.21
C THR A 35 8.97 -6.04 -5.74
N PRO A 36 10.26 -6.06 -5.38
CA PRO A 36 10.71 -5.73 -4.02
C PRO A 36 10.31 -4.35 -3.50
N THR A 37 10.00 -3.43 -4.41
CA THR A 37 9.63 -2.04 -4.11
C THR A 37 8.16 -1.78 -4.43
N VAL A 38 7.28 -2.76 -4.22
CA VAL A 38 5.82 -2.58 -4.36
C VAL A 38 5.33 -1.39 -3.52
N GLU A 39 4.42 -0.61 -4.10
CA GLU A 39 3.79 0.55 -3.48
C GLU A 39 2.98 0.17 -2.21
N SER A 40 2.96 1.06 -1.21
CA SER A 40 2.07 0.91 -0.05
C SER A 40 0.66 1.42 -0.36
N PHE A 41 -0.35 0.88 0.32
CA PHE A 41 -1.74 1.31 0.16
C PHE A 41 -1.93 2.79 0.50
N THR A 42 -1.23 3.31 1.51
CA THR A 42 -1.26 4.74 1.87
C THR A 42 -0.69 5.63 0.75
N SER A 43 0.40 5.21 0.12
CA SER A 43 0.97 5.89 -1.05
C SER A 43 0.01 5.87 -2.24
N TYR A 44 -0.61 4.70 -2.49
CA TYR A 44 -1.59 4.56 -3.56
C TYR A 44 -2.77 5.52 -3.36
N LEU A 45 -3.29 5.65 -2.13
CA LEU A 45 -4.35 6.61 -1.82
C LEU A 45 -3.91 8.06 -2.05
N GLN A 46 -2.67 8.43 -1.72
CA GLN A 46 -2.14 9.77 -1.97
C GLN A 46 -2.04 10.06 -3.46
N ARG A 47 -1.51 9.10 -4.25
CA ARG A 47 -1.47 9.20 -5.72
C ARG A 47 -2.85 9.24 -6.35
N LEU A 48 -3.80 8.46 -5.82
CA LEU A 48 -5.18 8.46 -6.29
C LEU A 48 -5.83 9.82 -6.04
N ALA A 49 -5.70 10.37 -4.83
CA ALA A 49 -6.21 11.70 -4.50
C ALA A 49 -5.58 12.78 -5.40
N ALA A 50 -4.26 12.75 -5.57
CA ALA A 50 -3.54 13.68 -6.45
C ALA A 50 -4.00 13.59 -7.90
N ALA A 51 -4.25 12.38 -8.42
CA ALA A 51 -4.76 12.19 -9.78
C ALA A 51 -6.16 12.81 -9.96
N HIS A 52 -6.99 12.81 -8.91
CA HIS A 52 -8.31 13.48 -8.90
C HIS A 52 -8.25 14.98 -8.55
N GLY A 53 -7.06 15.54 -8.28
CA GLY A 53 -6.92 16.95 -7.88
C GLY A 53 -7.56 17.27 -6.52
N VAL A 54 -7.73 16.28 -5.64
CA VAL A 54 -8.33 16.44 -4.30
C VAL A 54 -7.32 16.09 -3.22
N SER A 55 -7.56 16.55 -1.98
CA SER A 55 -6.78 16.08 -0.84
C SER A 55 -7.10 14.64 -0.48
N ILE A 56 -6.12 13.93 0.07
CA ILE A 56 -6.36 12.57 0.59
C ILE A 56 -7.40 12.56 1.71
N ALA A 57 -7.42 13.59 2.56
CA ALA A 57 -8.45 13.78 3.57
C ALA A 57 -9.85 13.86 2.95
N SER A 58 -10.01 14.59 1.83
CA SER A 58 -11.27 14.68 1.10
C SER A 58 -11.67 13.35 0.47
N LEU A 59 -10.71 12.64 -0.14
CA LEU A 59 -10.95 11.30 -0.69
C LEU A 59 -11.45 10.34 0.40
N ILE A 60 -10.78 10.29 1.55
CA ILE A 60 -11.17 9.43 2.68
C ILE A 60 -12.52 9.86 3.26
N ARG A 61 -12.73 11.15 3.50
CA ARG A 61 -13.97 11.69 4.11
C ARG A 61 -15.19 11.45 3.24
N TYR A 62 -15.11 11.75 1.94
CA TYR A 62 -16.29 11.83 1.09
C TYR A 62 -16.53 10.58 0.24
N LYS A 63 -15.49 9.76 -0.03
CA LYS A 63 -15.64 8.54 -0.85
C LYS A 63 -15.49 7.26 -0.05
N ILE A 64 -14.54 7.19 0.89
CA ILE A 64 -14.24 5.95 1.61
C ILE A 64 -15.11 5.82 2.88
N THR A 65 -15.17 6.86 3.70
CA THR A 65 -15.84 6.84 5.02
C THR A 65 -17.32 6.44 4.95
N PRO A 66 -18.16 6.96 4.02
CA PRO A 66 -19.56 6.58 3.94
C PRO A 66 -19.76 5.08 3.69
N LEU A 67 -18.97 4.52 2.76
CA LEU A 67 -19.01 3.09 2.43
C LEU A 67 -18.45 2.24 3.57
N PHE A 68 -17.43 2.74 4.27
CA PHE A 68 -16.85 2.05 5.42
C PHE A 68 -17.85 1.94 6.58
N ILE A 69 -18.56 3.03 6.91
CA ILE A 69 -19.61 3.04 7.92
C ILE A 69 -20.74 2.08 7.54
N GLN A 70 -21.18 2.12 6.27
CA GLN A 70 -22.22 1.24 5.76
C GLN A 70 -21.81 -0.23 5.84
N SER A 71 -20.56 -0.57 5.49
CA SER A 71 -20.05 -1.96 5.53
C SER A 71 -19.93 -2.56 6.93
N ASN A 72 -20.01 -1.74 7.98
CA ASN A 72 -19.95 -2.18 9.37
C ASN A 72 -21.34 -2.30 10.02
N GLN A 73 -22.42 -2.00 9.29
CA GLN A 73 -23.77 -2.17 9.82
C GLN A 73 -24.19 -3.65 9.80
N PRO A 74 -24.92 -4.12 10.82
CA PRO A 74 -25.58 -5.42 10.77
C PRO A 74 -26.60 -5.44 9.60
N PRO A 75 -26.87 -6.61 8.99
CA PRO A 75 -27.79 -6.73 7.85
C PRO A 75 -29.22 -6.27 8.17
N ASP A 76 -29.60 -6.31 9.44
CA ASP A 76 -30.94 -5.97 9.92
C ASP A 76 -30.94 -4.65 10.70
N PHE A 77 -31.83 -3.75 10.29
CA PHE A 77 -32.28 -2.52 10.97
C PHE A 77 -31.36 -1.29 10.97
N LEU A 78 -31.44 -0.51 9.87
CA LEU A 78 -31.64 0.94 9.96
C LEU A 78 -32.72 1.33 8.94
N LYS A 79 -33.74 2.08 9.36
CA LYS A 79 -34.62 2.75 8.38
C LYS A 79 -33.74 3.70 7.56
N ALA A 80 -34.05 3.92 6.28
CA ALA A 80 -33.24 4.78 5.40
C ALA A 80 -32.91 6.15 6.05
N ASP A 81 -33.86 6.71 6.83
CA ASP A 81 -33.68 7.94 7.61
C ASP A 81 -32.58 7.87 8.67
N ASP A 82 -32.42 6.74 9.36
CA ASP A 82 -31.40 6.59 10.40
C ASP A 82 -30.00 6.47 9.78
N ALA A 83 -29.90 5.81 8.63
CA ALA A 83 -28.67 5.77 7.84
C ALA A 83 -28.28 7.17 7.33
N ILE A 84 -29.26 7.97 6.86
CA ILE A 84 -29.03 9.35 6.42
C ILE A 84 -28.58 10.23 7.59
N LYS A 85 -29.25 10.17 8.75
CA LYS A 85 -28.86 10.94 9.95
C LYS A 85 -27.46 10.56 10.43
N MET A 86 -27.11 9.27 10.39
CA MET A 86 -25.75 8.82 10.72
C MET A 86 -24.71 9.37 9.75
N LEU A 87 -24.97 9.34 8.44
CA LEU A 87 -24.07 9.90 7.43
C LEU A 87 -23.88 11.40 7.62
N ILE A 88 -24.97 12.13 7.91
CA ILE A 88 -24.93 13.57 8.23
C ILE A 88 -24.10 13.83 9.50
N ASN A 89 -24.33 13.07 10.58
CA ASN A 89 -23.55 13.19 11.81
C ASN A 89 -22.06 12.85 11.61
N ALA A 90 -21.77 11.83 10.80
CA ALA A 90 -20.41 11.47 10.40
C ALA A 90 -19.75 12.50 9.48
N TRP A 91 -20.54 13.33 8.79
CA TRP A 91 -20.06 14.47 8.01
C TRP A 91 -19.67 15.66 8.87
N HIS A 92 -20.43 15.92 9.94
CA HIS A 92 -20.18 17.04 10.85
C HIS A 92 -19.06 16.79 11.86
N ARG A 93 -18.78 15.53 12.21
CA ARG A 93 -17.62 15.16 13.04
C ARG A 93 -16.45 14.75 12.17
N GLU A 94 -15.23 14.95 12.66
CA GLU A 94 -14.06 14.41 11.97
C GLU A 94 -14.13 12.87 11.98
N PRO A 95 -14.11 12.22 10.80
CA PRO A 95 -14.16 10.77 10.73
C PRO A 95 -13.03 10.11 11.51
N ALA A 96 -13.33 9.04 12.25
CA ALA A 96 -12.32 8.28 13.00
C ALA A 96 -11.16 7.80 12.11
N LEU A 97 -11.41 7.53 10.82
CA LEU A 97 -10.37 7.18 9.85
C LEU A 97 -9.32 8.30 9.68
N LEU A 98 -9.72 9.57 9.72
CA LEU A 98 -8.80 10.70 9.57
C LEU A 98 -7.94 10.94 10.83
N GLN A 99 -8.36 10.41 11.98
CA GLN A 99 -7.59 10.53 13.21
C GLN A 99 -6.45 9.50 13.30
N GLN A 100 -6.35 8.59 12.33
CA GLN A 100 -5.44 7.45 12.36
C GLN A 100 -4.40 7.56 11.26
N GLN A 101 -3.12 7.66 11.66
CA GLN A 101 -2.01 7.91 10.73
C GLN A 101 -0.92 6.83 10.82
N SER A 102 -1.15 5.77 11.59
CA SER A 102 -0.17 4.70 11.79
C SER A 102 -0.21 3.66 10.67
N ALA A 103 0.95 3.10 10.32
CA ALA A 103 1.02 1.98 9.37
C ALA A 103 0.17 0.79 9.81
N LYS A 104 0.12 0.49 11.11
CA LYS A 104 -0.70 -0.61 11.66
C LYS A 104 -2.19 -0.45 11.30
N PHE A 105 -2.71 0.77 11.36
CA PHE A 105 -4.12 1.01 11.06
C PHE A 105 -4.47 0.78 9.58
N TRP A 106 -3.55 1.13 8.67
CA TRP A 106 -3.81 1.15 7.23
C TRP A 106 -3.26 -0.05 6.44
N LEU A 107 -2.26 -0.75 6.98
CA LEU A 107 -1.47 -1.75 6.24
C LEU A 107 -1.45 -3.12 6.90
N ASP A 108 -1.97 -3.28 8.12
CA ASP A 108 -1.94 -4.57 8.84
C ASP A 108 -2.96 -5.58 8.28
N ARG A 109 -2.81 -6.84 8.67
CA ARG A 109 -3.64 -7.98 8.24
C ARG A 109 -5.00 -8.09 8.95
N THR A 110 -5.63 -6.94 9.23
CA THR A 110 -6.88 -6.88 10.00
C THR A 110 -8.10 -6.84 9.09
N GLN A 111 -9.24 -7.31 9.59
CA GLN A 111 -10.53 -7.19 8.87
C GLN A 111 -10.89 -5.72 8.56
N HIS A 112 -10.41 -4.79 9.38
CA HIS A 112 -10.55 -3.35 9.12
C HIS A 112 -9.89 -2.95 7.80
N VAL A 113 -8.61 -3.32 7.62
CA VAL A 113 -7.84 -3.01 6.41
C VAL A 113 -8.42 -3.73 5.19
N GLU A 114 -8.86 -4.99 5.36
CA GLU A 114 -9.54 -5.75 4.30
C GLU A 114 -10.77 -5.01 3.76
N LYS A 115 -11.62 -4.47 4.65
CA LYS A 115 -12.79 -3.66 4.27
C LYS A 115 -12.39 -2.38 3.55
N LEU A 116 -11.38 -1.66 4.04
CA LEU A 116 -10.89 -0.44 3.37
C LEU A 116 -10.38 -0.74 1.96
N VAL A 117 -9.57 -1.80 1.80
CA VAL A 117 -9.07 -2.25 0.50
C VAL A 117 -10.22 -2.61 -0.42
N ALA A 118 -11.17 -3.43 0.03
CA ALA A 118 -12.32 -3.84 -0.78
C ALA A 118 -13.18 -2.66 -1.26
N ILE A 119 -13.34 -1.62 -0.43
CA ILE A 119 -14.03 -0.38 -0.80
C ILE A 119 -13.27 0.34 -1.92
N VAL A 120 -11.96 0.51 -1.79
CA VAL A 120 -11.14 1.23 -2.77
C VAL A 120 -11.03 0.42 -4.08
N GLU A 121 -10.92 -0.90 -3.99
CA GLU A 121 -10.97 -1.83 -5.13
C GLU A 121 -12.29 -1.69 -5.90
N LYS A 122 -13.43 -1.69 -5.19
CA LYS A 122 -14.74 -1.46 -5.79
C LYS A 122 -14.84 -0.08 -6.47
N LEU A 123 -14.31 0.97 -5.84
CA LEU A 123 -14.36 2.33 -6.39
C LEU A 123 -13.46 2.49 -7.62
N THR A 124 -12.31 1.83 -7.64
CA THR A 124 -11.30 1.90 -8.72
C THR A 124 -11.43 0.80 -9.78
N ALA A 125 -12.34 -0.16 -9.57
CA ALA A 125 -12.47 -1.39 -10.36
C ALA A 125 -11.14 -2.18 -10.46
N ARG A 126 -10.42 -2.28 -9.33
CA ARG A 126 -9.18 -3.06 -9.16
C ARG A 126 -9.44 -4.26 -8.24
N LEU A 127 -8.53 -5.23 -8.24
CA LEU A 127 -8.61 -6.44 -7.40
C LEU A 127 -7.24 -6.80 -6.77
N ASP A 128 -6.24 -5.94 -6.95
CA ASP A 128 -4.85 -6.19 -6.60
C ASP A 128 -4.31 -5.24 -5.52
N LEU A 129 -5.18 -4.42 -4.91
CA LEU A 129 -4.77 -3.44 -3.92
C LEU A 129 -4.48 -4.08 -2.56
N SER A 130 -5.01 -5.28 -2.31
CA SER A 130 -4.67 -6.09 -1.12
C SER A 130 -3.16 -6.39 -1.02
N PHE A 131 -2.43 -6.45 -2.14
CA PHE A 131 -0.97 -6.64 -2.18
C PHE A 131 -0.17 -5.41 -1.76
N LEU A 132 -0.82 -4.25 -1.62
CA LEU A 132 -0.20 -3.01 -1.14
C LEU A 132 -0.24 -2.90 0.41
N THR A 133 -0.62 -3.98 1.07
CA THR A 133 -0.75 -4.14 2.53
C THR A 133 -0.14 -5.48 2.96
N LEU A 134 -0.24 -5.81 4.25
CA LEU A 134 0.13 -7.12 4.79
C LEU A 134 -1.03 -8.12 4.84
N LEU A 135 -2.18 -7.84 4.19
CA LEU A 135 -3.32 -8.76 4.17
C LEU A 135 -2.93 -10.16 3.70
N GLN A 136 -2.05 -10.26 2.68
CA GLN A 136 -1.54 -11.53 2.15
C GLN A 136 -0.77 -12.39 3.18
N TRP A 137 -0.43 -11.83 4.35
CA TRP A 137 0.32 -12.51 5.40
C TRP A 137 -0.60 -13.05 6.52
N HIS A 138 -1.94 -13.02 6.34
CA HIS A 138 -2.92 -13.37 7.37
C HIS A 138 -2.72 -14.78 7.95
N SER A 139 -2.36 -15.75 7.11
CA SER A 139 -2.18 -17.17 7.49
C SER A 139 -0.78 -17.51 8.03
N TRP A 140 0.14 -16.55 8.08
CA TRP A 140 1.53 -16.85 8.41
C TRP A 140 1.71 -17.14 9.90
N ARG A 141 2.61 -18.09 10.20
CA ARG A 141 2.93 -18.52 11.57
C ARG A 141 3.99 -17.63 12.22
N LEU A 142 3.97 -16.32 11.95
CA LEU A 142 4.82 -15.32 12.59
C LEU A 142 4.07 -14.53 13.66
N ASN A 143 4.82 -13.97 14.60
CA ASN A 143 4.37 -12.92 15.48
C ASN A 143 4.64 -11.56 14.81
N PHE A 144 3.58 -10.81 14.61
CA PHE A 144 3.58 -9.51 13.94
C PHE A 144 3.53 -8.32 14.92
N SER A 145 3.77 -8.57 16.22
CA SER A 145 3.99 -7.50 17.19
C SER A 145 5.14 -6.61 16.71
N HIS A 146 4.89 -5.31 16.59
CA HIS A 146 5.89 -4.32 16.15
C HIS A 146 6.47 -4.56 14.75
N ILE A 147 5.70 -5.18 13.82
CA ILE A 147 6.16 -5.34 12.43
C ILE A 147 6.35 -4.01 11.70
N PHE A 148 5.60 -2.98 12.09
CA PHE A 148 5.73 -1.65 11.52
C PHE A 148 6.65 -0.77 12.36
N HIS A 149 7.42 0.06 11.67
CA HIS A 149 8.10 1.19 12.30
C HIS A 149 7.06 2.22 12.78
N THR A 150 7.42 3.13 13.69
CA THR A 150 6.50 4.15 14.23
C THR A 150 6.34 5.37 13.31
N GLU A 151 7.41 5.72 12.61
CA GLU A 151 7.48 6.84 11.66
C GLU A 151 7.69 6.38 10.22
N GLN A 152 7.26 7.19 9.25
CA GLN A 152 7.53 6.95 7.83
C GLN A 152 9.02 7.14 7.54
N ARG A 153 9.62 6.10 6.95
CA ARG A 153 11.01 6.11 6.46
C ARG A 153 11.05 6.32 4.95
N TRP A 154 12.13 6.91 4.45
CA TRP A 154 12.34 7.04 3.00
C TRP A 154 13.81 7.00 2.61
N CYS A 155 14.07 6.75 1.32
CA CYS A 155 15.40 6.92 0.75
C CYS A 155 15.44 8.23 -0.06
N SER A 156 16.28 9.18 0.36
CA SER A 156 16.51 10.44 -0.38
C SER A 156 17.05 10.18 -1.79
N GLY A 157 17.89 9.14 -1.95
CA GLY A 157 18.39 8.68 -3.25
C GLY A 157 17.27 8.20 -4.16
N CYS A 158 16.35 7.33 -3.67
CA CYS A 158 15.24 6.84 -4.50
C CYS A 158 14.34 7.98 -4.96
N TYR A 159 13.99 8.89 -4.05
CA TYR A 159 13.22 10.06 -4.44
C TYR A 159 13.93 10.90 -5.49
N GLN A 160 15.23 11.16 -5.32
CA GLN A 160 16.00 11.93 -6.29
C GLN A 160 16.05 11.25 -7.66
N ASP A 161 16.42 9.97 -7.72
CA ASP A 161 16.50 9.21 -8.97
C ASP A 161 15.14 9.17 -9.68
N TRP A 162 14.04 8.99 -8.95
CA TRP A 162 12.71 9.00 -9.55
C TRP A 162 12.33 10.38 -10.08
N ARG A 163 12.65 11.45 -9.37
CA ARG A 163 12.37 12.82 -9.82
C ARG A 163 13.15 13.17 -11.08
N GLU A 164 14.45 12.86 -11.11
CA GLU A 164 15.32 13.11 -12.27
C GLU A 164 14.89 12.27 -13.49
N ALA A 165 14.44 11.04 -13.25
CA ALA A 165 13.93 10.16 -14.31
C ALA A 165 12.48 10.48 -14.73
N GLY A 166 11.82 11.51 -14.16
CA GLY A 166 10.42 11.82 -14.43
C GLY A 166 9.45 10.70 -14.03
N LYS A 167 9.85 9.81 -13.13
CA LYS A 167 9.04 8.70 -12.62
C LYS A 167 8.12 9.18 -11.49
N PRO A 168 6.94 8.55 -11.33
CA PRO A 168 6.07 8.89 -10.22
C PRO A 168 6.74 8.63 -8.87
N ILE A 169 6.62 9.58 -7.95
CA ILE A 169 7.09 9.44 -6.57
C ILE A 169 6.04 8.66 -5.76
N TYR A 170 6.50 7.71 -4.95
CA TYR A 170 5.65 6.85 -4.13
C TYR A 170 6.41 6.33 -2.91
N ASN A 171 5.71 5.82 -1.89
CA ASN A 171 6.32 5.10 -0.78
C ASN A 171 6.23 3.58 -1.02
N PRO A 172 7.35 2.86 -1.15
CA PRO A 172 7.37 1.41 -1.08
C PRO A 172 6.84 0.89 0.26
N LEU A 173 6.01 -0.16 0.21
CA LEU A 173 5.52 -0.89 1.40
C LEU A 173 6.69 -1.36 2.27
N LEU A 174 7.79 -1.76 1.62
CA LEU A 174 9.04 -2.18 2.24
C LEU A 174 9.54 -1.21 3.32
N TRP A 175 9.45 0.11 3.11
CA TRP A 175 9.97 1.11 4.05
C TRP A 175 9.20 1.18 5.37
N THR A 176 7.98 0.62 5.40
CA THR A 176 7.14 0.59 6.61
C THR A 176 7.52 -0.52 7.58
N ILE A 177 8.28 -1.53 7.13
CA ILE A 177 8.55 -2.77 7.86
C ILE A 177 9.76 -2.60 8.78
N GLU A 178 9.60 -2.76 10.09
CA GLU A 178 10.59 -2.43 11.12
C GLU A 178 12.02 -2.94 10.82
N PRO A 179 12.23 -4.22 10.43
CA PRO A 179 13.55 -4.75 10.12
C PRO A 179 14.28 -4.08 8.95
N VAL A 180 13.56 -3.33 8.11
CA VAL A 180 14.09 -2.66 6.92
C VAL A 180 14.58 -1.27 7.30
N SER A 181 15.80 -1.16 7.82
CA SER A 181 16.44 0.13 8.12
C SER A 181 17.30 0.68 6.98
N VAL A 182 17.64 -0.16 5.99
CA VAL A 182 18.51 0.16 4.85
C VAL A 182 17.72 0.12 3.55
N CYS A 183 17.97 1.07 2.65
CA CYS A 183 17.46 1.00 1.29
C CYS A 183 18.22 -0.07 0.49
N PRO A 184 17.56 -1.08 -0.09
CA PRO A 184 18.24 -2.12 -0.87
C PRO A 184 18.80 -1.61 -2.20
N VAL A 185 18.29 -0.49 -2.71
CA VAL A 185 18.74 0.14 -3.98
C VAL A 185 20.00 0.95 -3.75
N HIS A 186 19.93 1.96 -2.88
CA HIS A 186 21.04 2.91 -2.64
C HIS A 186 22.01 2.51 -1.55
N GLN A 187 21.75 1.38 -0.88
CA GLN A 187 22.59 0.80 0.17
C GLN A 187 23.01 1.83 1.23
N ARG A 188 22.02 2.50 1.79
CA ARG A 188 22.17 3.48 2.87
C ARG A 188 21.00 3.40 3.82
N TYR A 189 21.18 3.89 5.03
CA TYR A 189 20.09 3.98 5.99
C TYR A 189 18.96 4.86 5.46
N LEU A 190 17.73 4.40 5.67
CA LEU A 190 16.54 5.19 5.37
C LEU A 190 16.49 6.40 6.32
N GLN A 191 16.10 7.53 5.76
CA GLN A 191 15.89 8.78 6.49
C GLN A 191 14.60 8.70 7.30
N LEU A 192 14.62 9.34 8.46
CA LEU A 192 13.48 9.49 9.37
C LEU A 192 13.06 10.95 9.54
N ARG A 193 14.01 11.88 9.36
CA ARG A 193 13.83 13.30 9.61
C ARG A 193 14.13 14.10 8.35
N CYS A 194 13.34 15.15 8.13
CA CYS A 194 13.62 16.09 7.06
C CYS A 194 14.99 16.74 7.31
N LEU A 195 15.86 16.78 6.29
CA LEU A 195 17.19 17.39 6.40
C LEU A 195 17.14 18.93 6.47
N TYR A 196 15.99 19.54 6.20
CA TYR A 196 15.80 20.99 6.27
C TYR A 196 15.23 21.44 7.62
N CYS A 197 14.16 20.80 8.11
CA CYS A 197 13.49 21.21 9.36
C CYS A 197 13.63 20.23 10.54
N GLY A 198 14.18 19.03 10.33
CA GLY A 198 14.36 18.01 11.37
C GLY A 198 13.09 17.26 11.80
N CYS A 199 11.90 17.62 11.28
CA CYS A 199 10.64 16.97 11.63
C CYS A 199 10.51 15.55 11.05
N PHE A 200 9.88 14.66 11.82
CA PHE A 200 9.46 13.34 11.34
C PHE A 200 8.31 13.44 10.33
N GLN A 201 8.13 12.39 9.54
CA GLN A 201 7.02 12.28 8.60
C GLN A 201 6.08 11.15 9.05
N GLN A 202 4.78 11.43 9.05
CA GLN A 202 3.74 10.45 9.35
C GLN A 202 3.56 9.47 8.17
N PHE A 203 3.09 8.24 8.43
CA PHE A 203 2.83 7.24 7.38
C PHE A 203 1.71 7.64 6.43
N LEU A 204 0.65 8.21 6.99
CA LEU A 204 -0.44 8.79 6.22
C LEU A 204 -0.52 10.26 6.59
N ASN A 205 0.03 11.12 5.74
CA ASN A 205 -0.10 12.55 5.92
C ASN A 205 -1.36 13.06 5.22
N LEU A 206 -2.29 13.61 6.00
CA LEU A 206 -3.58 14.08 5.49
C LEU A 206 -3.53 15.50 4.93
N ASP A 207 -2.55 16.28 5.37
CA ASP A 207 -2.38 17.71 5.04
C ASP A 207 -1.43 17.93 3.86
N CYS A 208 -0.60 16.93 3.53
CA CYS A 208 0.36 16.96 2.44
C CYS A 208 -0.06 16.03 1.30
N ASN A 209 -0.42 16.63 0.17
CA ASN A 209 -0.77 15.89 -1.06
C ASN A 209 0.46 15.47 -1.90
N SER A 210 1.65 15.95 -1.55
CA SER A 210 2.84 15.81 -2.40
C SER A 210 3.80 14.79 -1.83
N LEU A 211 3.75 13.56 -2.37
CA LEU A 211 4.74 12.52 -2.09
C LEU A 211 6.16 13.02 -2.39
N GLY A 212 7.09 12.72 -1.48
CA GLY A 212 8.47 13.17 -1.58
C GLY A 212 8.75 14.58 -1.05
N TYR A 213 7.76 15.27 -0.48
CA TYR A 213 7.94 16.57 0.17
C TYR A 213 7.65 16.49 1.67
N CYS A 214 8.35 17.31 2.45
CA CYS A 214 8.12 17.42 3.88
C CYS A 214 6.76 18.05 4.15
N CYS A 215 5.94 17.43 4.99
CA CYS A 215 4.62 17.98 5.34
C CYS A 215 4.66 19.25 6.21
N VAL A 216 5.82 19.59 6.78
CA VAL A 216 5.98 20.74 7.68
C VAL A 216 6.58 21.93 6.94
N CYS A 217 7.74 21.75 6.30
CA CYS A 217 8.45 22.84 5.62
C CYS A 217 8.30 22.83 4.09
N ASN A 218 7.59 21.85 3.53
CA ASN A 218 7.41 21.67 2.09
C ASN A 218 8.72 21.50 1.29
N ALA A 219 9.85 21.23 1.95
CA ALA A 219 11.11 20.96 1.29
C ALA A 219 11.10 19.58 0.61
N TRP A 220 11.78 19.48 -0.53
CA TRP A 220 11.99 18.21 -1.23
C TRP A 220 12.81 17.25 -0.36
N LEU A 221 12.31 16.03 -0.16
CA LEU A 221 12.93 15.00 0.68
C LEU A 221 13.99 14.15 -0.04
N GLY A 222 14.17 14.37 -1.36
CA GLY A 222 15.31 13.84 -2.10
C GLY A 222 16.61 14.58 -1.77
N ARG A 223 17.71 14.15 -2.38
CA ARG A 223 19.07 14.57 -2.00
C ARG A 223 19.26 16.10 -2.10
N PHE A 224 19.92 16.68 -1.09
CA PHE A 224 20.55 18.00 -1.19
C PHE A 224 22.08 17.88 -1.13
N VAL A 225 22.67 17.14 -0.18
CA VAL A 225 24.08 16.69 -0.19
C VAL A 225 24.16 15.43 0.68
N ASP A 226 24.49 14.25 0.11
CA ASP A 226 24.86 13.10 0.95
C ASP A 226 26.38 13.14 1.14
N ASN A 227 26.83 13.37 2.37
CA ASN A 227 28.14 12.86 2.76
C ASN A 227 28.00 11.34 2.73
N THR A 228 28.62 10.69 1.74
CA THR A 228 28.75 9.24 1.65
C THR A 228 29.64 8.76 2.78
N SER A 229 29.13 8.78 4.00
CA SER A 229 29.62 7.91 5.06
C SER A 229 29.29 6.50 4.57
N PHE A 230 30.26 5.84 3.94
CA PHE A 230 30.10 4.46 3.50
C PHE A 230 29.59 3.65 4.69
N SER A 231 28.35 3.20 4.60
CA SER A 231 27.76 2.37 5.65
C SER A 231 28.40 0.99 5.49
N GLN A 232 29.31 0.65 6.41
CA GLN A 232 30.12 -0.56 6.37
C GLN A 232 30.07 -1.27 7.72
N GLY A 233 30.41 -2.56 7.70
CA GLY A 233 30.53 -3.40 8.89
C GLY A 233 29.42 -4.43 9.02
N SER A 234 29.67 -5.44 9.86
CA SER A 234 28.82 -6.64 10.00
C SER A 234 27.36 -6.34 10.34
N ARG A 235 27.11 -5.27 11.10
CA ARG A 235 25.75 -4.80 11.39
C ARG A 235 25.03 -4.32 10.14
N PHE A 236 25.69 -3.49 9.34
CA PHE A 236 25.13 -2.96 8.10
C PHE A 236 24.89 -4.07 7.09
N ASP A 237 25.81 -5.04 6.98
CA ASP A 237 25.66 -6.20 6.09
C ASP A 237 24.38 -6.99 6.41
N TRP A 238 24.14 -7.24 7.71
CA TRP A 238 22.90 -7.85 8.18
C TRP A 238 21.66 -6.99 7.86
N GLU A 239 21.68 -5.69 8.16
CA GLU A 239 20.53 -4.79 7.94
C GLU A 239 20.20 -4.63 6.44
N LYS A 240 21.23 -4.58 5.59
CA LYS A 240 21.11 -4.61 4.12
C LYS A 240 20.51 -5.93 3.65
N TRP A 241 21.04 -7.06 4.12
CA TRP A 241 20.52 -8.38 3.77
C TRP A 241 19.04 -8.52 4.20
N ALA A 242 18.70 -8.08 5.41
CA ALA A 242 17.32 -8.12 5.91
C ALA A 242 16.37 -7.29 5.02
N ALA A 243 16.78 -6.09 4.61
CA ALA A 243 16.02 -5.26 3.69
C ALA A 243 15.80 -5.92 2.32
N GLN A 244 16.85 -6.52 1.75
CA GLN A 244 16.76 -7.28 0.50
C GLN A 244 15.82 -8.49 0.65
N SER A 245 15.92 -9.21 1.76
CA SER A 245 15.11 -10.40 2.04
C SER A 245 13.63 -10.09 2.17
N VAL A 246 13.25 -9.03 2.90
CA VAL A 246 11.85 -8.59 2.96
C VAL A 246 11.36 -8.12 1.59
N GLY A 247 12.23 -7.47 0.80
CA GLY A 247 11.93 -7.12 -0.58
C GLY A 247 11.65 -8.34 -1.46
N GLN A 248 12.48 -9.38 -1.40
CA GLN A 248 12.26 -10.63 -2.14
C GLN A 248 10.92 -11.27 -1.78
N ILE A 249 10.58 -11.30 -0.48
CA ILE A 249 9.29 -11.78 0.00
C ILE A 249 8.15 -10.99 -0.66
N PHE A 250 8.18 -9.65 -0.63
CA PHE A 250 7.14 -8.84 -1.28
C PHE A 250 7.04 -9.07 -2.79
N GLY A 251 8.18 -9.20 -3.47
CA GLY A 251 8.22 -9.50 -4.90
C GLY A 251 7.59 -10.85 -5.25
N ALA A 252 7.76 -11.85 -4.39
CA ALA A 252 7.19 -13.19 -4.58
C ALA A 252 5.71 -13.32 -4.18
N MET A 253 5.10 -12.31 -3.55
CA MET A 253 3.73 -12.40 -3.02
C MET A 253 2.66 -12.79 -4.03
N PRO A 254 2.61 -12.22 -5.25
CA PRO A 254 1.58 -12.62 -6.22
C PRO A 254 1.64 -14.11 -6.55
N THR A 255 2.83 -14.70 -6.57
CA THR A 255 3.02 -16.14 -6.82
C THR A 255 2.63 -16.99 -5.61
N LEU A 256 3.04 -16.58 -4.40
CA LEU A 256 2.77 -17.32 -3.14
C LEU A 256 1.28 -17.33 -2.75
N SER A 257 0.53 -16.28 -3.10
CA SER A 257 -0.92 -16.23 -2.84
C SER A 257 -1.73 -17.15 -3.75
N LEU A 258 -1.23 -17.48 -4.95
CA LEU A 258 -1.90 -18.44 -5.85
C LEU A 258 -1.82 -19.87 -5.32
N THR A 259 -0.73 -20.20 -4.63
CA THR A 259 -0.50 -21.54 -4.08
C THR A 259 -1.32 -21.81 -2.81
N SER A 260 -1.71 -20.79 -2.05
CA SER A 260 -2.31 -20.95 -0.73
C SER A 260 -3.83 -21.24 -0.69
N PHE A 261 -4.49 -21.38 -1.85
CA PHE A 261 -5.89 -21.81 -1.96
C PHE A 261 -6.11 -23.34 -1.87
N SER A 262 -5.04 -24.13 -1.78
CA SER A 262 -5.11 -25.60 -1.71
C SER A 262 -4.86 -26.12 -0.29
N GLN A 263 -5.96 -26.41 0.40
CA GLN A 263 -6.12 -27.29 1.57
C GLN A 263 -5.47 -26.89 2.92
N VAL A 264 -6.32 -26.88 3.96
CA VAL A 264 -5.98 -26.62 5.36
C VAL A 264 -5.52 -27.93 6.01
N THR A 265 -4.22 -28.10 6.25
CA THR A 265 -3.70 -29.14 7.15
C THR A 265 -3.71 -28.67 8.61
N PRO A 266 -3.89 -29.59 9.59
CA PRO A 266 -3.98 -29.23 11.00
C PRO A 266 -2.62 -28.72 11.53
N PRO A 267 -2.63 -27.80 12.51
CA PRO A 267 -1.44 -27.04 12.88
C PRO A 267 -0.42 -27.88 13.65
N ALA A 268 0.85 -27.80 13.23
CA ALA A 268 1.97 -28.11 14.11
C ALA A 268 1.98 -27.11 15.28
N LYS A 269 1.96 -27.63 16.51
CA LYS A 269 1.89 -26.84 17.76
C LYS A 269 3.22 -26.10 18.03
N TYR A 270 3.49 -25.01 17.32
CA TYR A 270 4.53 -24.07 17.76
C TYR A 270 4.09 -23.41 19.08
N ARG A 271 4.83 -23.66 20.17
CA ARG A 271 4.54 -23.07 21.49
C ARG A 271 4.61 -21.53 21.49
N ARG A 272 5.40 -20.91 20.61
CA ARG A 272 5.47 -19.45 20.38
C ARG A 272 5.85 -19.14 18.93
N LYS A 273 5.09 -18.25 18.26
CA LYS A 273 5.40 -17.80 16.89
C LYS A 273 6.63 -16.86 16.91
N PRO A 274 7.65 -17.06 16.05
CA PRO A 274 8.81 -16.16 15.97
C PRO A 274 8.41 -14.81 15.35
N THR A 275 9.10 -13.73 15.72
CA THR A 275 8.94 -12.44 15.02
C THR A 275 9.57 -12.50 13.64
N LEU A 276 9.19 -11.58 12.74
CA LEU A 276 9.82 -11.46 11.40
C LEU A 276 11.35 -11.35 11.50
N THR A 277 11.86 -10.53 12.41
CA THR A 277 13.30 -10.37 12.64
C THR A 277 13.98 -11.68 13.05
N LYS A 278 13.33 -12.49 13.91
CA LYS A 278 13.85 -13.80 14.31
C LYS A 278 13.89 -14.78 13.14
N PHE A 279 12.82 -14.82 12.35
CA PHE A 279 12.75 -15.61 11.12
C PHE A 279 13.87 -15.24 10.15
N LEU A 280 14.03 -13.94 9.84
CA LEU A 280 15.09 -13.44 8.97
C LEU A 280 16.49 -13.82 9.50
N ARG A 281 16.72 -13.76 10.82
CA ARG A 281 17.99 -14.17 11.43
C ARG A 281 18.27 -15.65 11.26
N TRP A 282 17.25 -16.50 11.28
CA TRP A 282 17.41 -17.92 11.01
C TRP A 282 17.82 -18.15 9.56
N CYS A 283 17.10 -17.57 8.59
CA CYS A 283 17.44 -17.66 7.17
C CYS A 283 18.88 -17.17 6.89
N TYR A 284 19.29 -16.04 7.47
CA TYR A 284 20.65 -15.51 7.31
C TYR A 284 21.73 -16.45 7.85
N LYS A 285 21.52 -17.03 9.03
CA LYS A 285 22.48 -17.98 9.64
C LYS A 285 22.59 -19.29 8.86
N LEU A 286 21.49 -19.73 8.27
CA LEU A 286 21.42 -20.97 7.50
C LEU A 286 21.81 -20.77 6.02
N GLY A 287 21.98 -19.52 5.57
CA GLY A 287 22.28 -19.22 4.17
C GLY A 287 21.12 -19.56 3.21
N ILE A 288 19.88 -19.60 3.70
CA ILE A 288 18.69 -19.98 2.93
C ILE A 288 18.00 -18.73 2.39
N ASN A 289 17.47 -18.81 1.17
CA ASN A 289 16.63 -17.77 0.62
C ASN A 289 15.39 -17.55 1.52
N PRO A 290 15.01 -16.31 1.88
CA PRO A 290 13.87 -16.04 2.75
C PRO A 290 12.54 -16.55 2.20
N VAL A 291 12.34 -16.57 0.87
CA VAL A 291 11.12 -17.08 0.23
C VAL A 291 11.03 -18.61 0.40
N GLU A 292 12.11 -19.33 0.12
CA GLU A 292 12.20 -20.79 0.38
C GLU A 292 12.06 -21.09 1.87
N GLY A 293 12.65 -20.25 2.73
CA GLY A 293 12.57 -20.36 4.18
C GLY A 293 11.14 -20.29 4.71
N LEU A 294 10.22 -19.58 4.03
CA LEU A 294 8.81 -19.54 4.42
C LEU A 294 8.16 -20.94 4.35
N GLU A 295 8.55 -21.75 3.37
CA GLU A 295 8.05 -23.12 3.20
C GLU A 295 8.80 -24.11 4.10
N ILE A 296 10.13 -24.09 4.06
CA ILE A 296 11.00 -25.00 4.82
C ILE A 296 10.71 -24.94 6.32
N LEU A 297 10.47 -23.73 6.84
CA LEU A 297 10.18 -23.51 8.26
C LEU A 297 8.68 -23.55 8.57
N SER A 298 7.84 -23.97 7.60
CA SER A 298 6.39 -24.05 7.72
C SER A 298 5.76 -22.75 8.23
N ILE A 299 6.30 -21.60 7.80
CA ILE A 299 5.77 -20.27 8.13
C ILE A 299 4.47 -20.04 7.38
N ILE A 300 4.45 -20.39 6.09
CA ILE A 300 3.23 -20.42 5.29
C ILE A 300 2.60 -21.82 5.33
N PRO A 301 1.28 -21.96 5.18
CA PRO A 301 0.65 -23.27 5.04
C PRO A 301 1.29 -24.03 3.87
N SER A 302 1.74 -25.26 4.11
CA SER A 302 2.32 -26.11 3.07
C SER A 302 1.23 -26.58 2.11
N VAL A 303 1.45 -26.39 0.82
CA VAL A 303 0.72 -27.10 -0.23
C VAL A 303 1.35 -28.47 -0.32
N VAL A 304 0.73 -29.49 0.28
CA VAL A 304 1.16 -30.86 0.01
C VAL A 304 0.67 -31.19 -1.40
N SER A 305 1.62 -31.48 -2.29
CA SER A 305 1.41 -32.02 -3.64
C SER A 305 0.67 -33.35 -3.62
#